data_AF-A0A2D1SSE2-F1
#
_entry.id   AF-A0A2D1SSE2-F1
#
_cell.length_a   1.000
_cell.length_b   1.000
_cell.length_c   1.000
_cell.angle_alpha   90.00
_cell.angle_beta   90.00
_cell.angle_gamma   90.00
#
_symmetry.space_group_name_H-M   'P 1'
#
loop_
_entity.id
_entity.type
_entity.pdbx_description
1 polymer ?
#
loop_
_entity_poly.entity_id
_entity_poly.type
_entity_poly.pdbx_seq_one_letter_code
_entity_poly.pdbx_strand_id
1 'polypeptide(L)'
;MKKERIDIDLTIGKRQFDISKQDEWTKEEWAAFLDTSDDTGFYFNLLDDETLFLQFKEMYLMEPEKKLYVLFDIINKFDYNILIKFGSEIEDDKILGSLRIPSIIIEKDELKENVLGYVQLGKLKYSLFMEVKIFNEAGTKIVRDLGFNVKFFHEF
;
A
#
# COMPACT_ATOMS: atom_id res chain seq x y z
N MET A 1 14.34 7.64 -17.67
CA MET A 1 12.90 7.69 -17.36
C MET A 1 12.73 8.38 -16.03
N LYS A 2 11.73 9.24 -15.85
CA LYS A 2 11.51 9.96 -14.59
C LYS A 2 10.51 9.16 -13.74
N LYS A 3 10.79 8.98 -12.44
CA LYS A 3 9.90 8.30 -11.50
C LYS A 3 8.68 9.16 -11.21
N GLU A 4 7.50 8.57 -11.23
CA GLU A 4 6.27 9.22 -10.81
C GLU A 4 6.09 9.00 -9.30
N ARG A 5 5.87 10.07 -8.53
CA ARG A 5 5.69 10.01 -7.08
C ARG A 5 4.27 10.39 -6.71
N ILE A 6 3.64 9.55 -5.91
CA ILE A 6 2.26 9.69 -5.44
C ILE A 6 2.28 9.61 -3.91
N ASP A 7 1.98 10.72 -3.25
CA ASP A 7 1.90 10.83 -1.80
C ASP A 7 0.43 10.77 -1.35
N ILE A 8 0.15 9.89 -0.40
CA ILE A 8 -1.19 9.62 0.13
C ILE A 8 -1.14 9.73 1.63
N ASP A 9 -2.02 10.56 2.18
CA ASP A 9 -2.08 10.81 3.61
C ASP A 9 -3.42 10.33 4.19
N LEU A 10 -3.41 9.14 4.77
CA LEU A 10 -4.60 8.55 5.40
C LEU A 10 -4.87 9.14 6.79
N THR A 11 -4.04 10.10 7.25
CA THR A 11 -4.22 10.77 8.54
C THR A 11 -5.11 12.01 8.44
N ILE A 12 -5.31 12.55 7.23
CA ILE A 12 -6.08 13.77 7.01
C ILE A 12 -7.56 13.53 7.33
N GLY A 13 -8.09 14.28 8.31
CA GLY A 13 -9.50 14.24 8.70
C GLY A 13 -9.88 13.16 9.72
N LYS A 14 -8.94 12.32 10.14
CA LYS A 14 -9.16 11.28 11.16
C LYS A 14 -8.63 11.73 12.52
N ARG A 15 -9.37 11.43 13.59
CA ARG A 15 -8.91 11.63 14.97
C ARG A 15 -7.99 10.46 15.34
N GLN A 16 -6.80 10.78 15.85
CA GLN A 16 -5.96 9.81 16.54
C GLN A 16 -6.52 9.63 17.96
N PHE A 17 -6.84 8.39 18.32
CA PHE A 17 -7.31 8.06 19.66
C PHE A 17 -6.16 7.41 20.44
N ASP A 18 -5.80 7.97 21.59
CA ASP A 18 -4.81 7.40 22.51
C ASP A 18 -5.46 6.27 23.31
N ILE A 19 -5.31 5.04 22.83
CA ILE A 19 -5.96 3.85 23.41
C ILE A 19 -5.53 3.58 24.86
N SER A 20 -4.42 4.16 25.33
CA SER A 20 -4.00 4.07 26.72
C SER A 20 -4.91 4.86 27.67
N LYS A 21 -5.74 5.76 27.13
CA LYS A 21 -6.75 6.56 27.87
C LYS A 21 -8.18 6.08 27.63
N GLN A 22 -8.36 4.87 27.09
CA GLN A 22 -9.67 4.34 26.72
C GLN A 22 -10.70 4.37 27.86
N ASP A 23 -10.27 4.12 29.10
CA ASP A 23 -11.11 4.17 30.30
C ASP A 23 -11.58 5.61 30.65
N GLU A 24 -10.91 6.63 30.10
CA GLU A 24 -11.19 8.04 30.34
C GLU A 24 -12.02 8.69 29.21
N TRP A 25 -12.30 7.94 28.13
CA TRP A 25 -13.01 8.48 26.97
C TRP A 25 -14.49 8.75 27.25
N THR A 26 -14.98 9.84 26.67
CA THR A 26 -16.41 10.16 26.61
C THR A 26 -17.16 9.16 25.74
N LYS A 27 -18.49 9.10 25.89
CA LYS A 27 -19.34 8.22 25.06
C LYS A 27 -19.24 8.57 23.58
N GLU A 28 -19.06 9.85 23.26
CA GLU A 28 -18.86 10.36 21.91
C GLU A 28 -17.52 9.93 21.32
N GLU A 29 -16.45 9.91 22.13
CA GLU A 29 -15.14 9.40 21.74
C GLU A 29 -15.14 7.88 21.56
N TRP A 30 -15.81 7.16 22.47
CA TRP A 30 -16.05 5.73 22.34
C TRP A 30 -16.85 5.37 21.07
N ALA A 31 -17.91 6.11 20.78
CA ALA A 31 -18.72 5.91 19.59
C ALA A 31 -17.92 6.19 18.31
N ALA A 32 -17.13 7.27 18.28
CA ALA A 32 -16.28 7.61 17.15
C ALA A 32 -15.12 6.61 16.95
N PHE A 33 -14.64 5.95 18.01
CA PHE A 33 -13.66 4.87 17.92
C PHE A 33 -14.29 3.56 17.41
N LEU A 34 -15.45 3.17 17.92
CA LEU A 34 -16.16 1.96 17.47
C LEU A 34 -16.68 2.09 16.03
N ASP A 35 -17.02 3.29 15.57
CA ASP A 35 -17.36 3.58 14.17
C ASP A 35 -16.15 3.44 13.22
N THR A 36 -14.95 3.19 13.76
CA THR A 36 -13.74 2.89 12.99
C THR A 36 -13.30 1.42 13.05
N SER A 37 -14.00 0.57 13.83
CA SER A 37 -13.56 -0.81 14.10
C SER A 37 -14.12 -1.89 13.16
N ASP A 38 -14.97 -1.52 12.20
CA ASP A 38 -15.45 -2.47 11.18
C ASP A 38 -14.53 -2.40 9.96
N ASP A 39 -13.70 -3.44 9.77
CA ASP A 39 -13.02 -3.84 8.51
C ASP A 39 -12.94 -2.73 7.44
N THR A 40 -12.18 -1.67 7.72
CA THR A 40 -12.00 -0.60 6.73
C THR A 40 -11.02 -1.06 5.66
N GLY A 41 -11.50 -1.84 4.70
CA GLY A 41 -10.93 -1.84 3.36
C GLY A 41 -11.01 -0.43 2.81
N PHE A 42 -9.91 0.32 2.86
CA PHE A 42 -9.81 1.62 2.21
C PHE A 42 -9.59 1.40 0.72
N TYR A 43 -10.65 1.46 -0.09
CA TYR A 43 -10.51 1.38 -1.53
C TYR A 43 -10.11 2.76 -2.09
N PHE A 44 -8.87 2.90 -2.55
CA PHE A 44 -8.47 4.10 -3.30
C PHE A 44 -7.59 3.75 -4.48
N ASN A 45 -7.86 4.42 -5.60
CA ASN A 45 -7.08 4.25 -6.82
C ASN A 45 -5.71 4.91 -6.62
N LEU A 46 -4.66 4.09 -6.65
CA LEU A 46 -3.28 4.56 -6.68
C LEU A 46 -2.94 5.11 -8.06
N LEU A 47 -3.44 4.46 -9.11
CA LEU A 47 -3.28 4.87 -10.50
C LEU A 47 -4.48 4.37 -11.31
N ASP A 48 -5.02 5.20 -12.18
CA ASP A 48 -6.00 4.79 -13.18
C ASP A 48 -5.78 5.59 -14.46
N ASP A 49 -5.02 5.00 -15.38
CA ASP A 49 -4.72 5.58 -16.68
C ASP A 49 -5.00 4.61 -17.83
N GLU A 50 -4.64 4.98 -19.05
CA GLU A 50 -4.89 4.19 -20.26
C GLU A 50 -4.12 2.86 -20.30
N THR A 51 -3.06 2.72 -19.50
CA THR A 51 -2.12 1.58 -19.54
C THR A 51 -2.15 0.72 -18.29
N LEU A 52 -2.55 1.28 -17.16
CA LEU A 52 -2.60 0.55 -15.90
C LEU A 52 -3.71 1.08 -15.00
N PHE A 53 -4.35 0.15 -14.30
CA PHE A 53 -5.08 0.46 -13.08
C PHE A 53 -4.41 -0.25 -11.91
N LEU A 54 -4.19 0.48 -10.82
CA LEU A 54 -3.68 -0.02 -9.56
C LEU A 54 -4.54 0.58 -8.45
N GLN A 55 -5.18 -0.27 -7.68
CA GLN A 55 -6.01 0.12 -6.55
C GLN A 55 -5.45 -0.48 -5.27
N PHE A 56 -5.34 0.36 -4.26
CA PHE A 56 -5.17 -0.09 -2.89
C PHE A 56 -6.53 -0.51 -2.35
N LYS A 57 -6.60 -1.71 -1.77
CA LYS A 57 -7.85 -2.27 -1.24
C LYS A 57 -7.90 -2.23 0.28
N GLU A 58 -6.86 -2.72 0.94
CA GLU A 58 -6.92 -2.97 2.37
C GLU A 58 -5.52 -2.98 3.00
N MET A 59 -5.46 -2.53 4.25
CA MET A 59 -4.32 -2.68 5.14
C MET A 59 -4.78 -3.38 6.41
N TYR A 60 -4.09 -4.42 6.84
CA TYR A 60 -4.37 -5.06 8.12
C TYR A 60 -3.11 -5.56 8.80
N LEU A 61 -3.15 -5.59 10.13
CA LEU A 61 -2.05 -6.07 10.96
C LEU A 61 -2.30 -7.52 11.39
N MET A 62 -1.33 -8.38 11.13
CA MET A 62 -1.26 -9.72 11.72
C MET A 62 -0.32 -9.70 12.93
N GLU A 63 -0.88 -9.44 14.10
CA GLU A 63 -0.16 -9.35 15.38
C GLU A 63 0.79 -10.53 15.66
N PRO A 64 0.36 -11.80 15.51
CA PRO A 64 1.24 -12.94 15.79
C PRO A 64 2.51 -12.97 14.93
N GLU A 65 2.43 -12.44 13.71
CA GLU A 65 3.53 -12.42 12.76
C GLU A 65 4.33 -11.11 12.80
N LYS A 66 3.82 -10.09 13.50
CA LYS A 66 4.33 -8.71 13.47
C LYS A 66 4.48 -8.17 12.05
N LYS A 67 3.49 -8.46 11.20
CA LYS A 67 3.46 -8.07 9.79
C LYS A 67 2.26 -7.22 9.46
N LEU A 68 2.51 -6.10 8.81
CA LEU A 68 1.48 -5.33 8.13
C LEU A 68 1.30 -5.92 6.73
N TYR A 69 0.07 -6.32 6.42
CA TYR A 69 -0.33 -6.81 5.11
C TYR A 69 -1.04 -5.71 4.34
N VAL A 70 -0.86 -5.74 3.02
CA VAL A 70 -1.44 -4.78 2.10
C VAL A 70 -1.96 -5.53 0.88
N LEU A 71 -3.20 -5.22 0.49
CA LEU A 71 -3.87 -5.82 -0.65
C LEU A 71 -4.06 -4.80 -1.78
N PHE A 72 -3.80 -5.25 -3.01
CA PHE A 72 -3.98 -4.47 -4.23
C PHE A 72 -4.78 -5.23 -5.28
N ASP A 73 -5.51 -4.46 -6.07
CA ASP A 73 -6.07 -4.92 -7.34
C ASP A 73 -5.33 -4.22 -8.47
N ILE A 74 -4.96 -4.97 -9.51
CA ILE A 74 -4.15 -4.49 -10.63
C ILE A 74 -4.79 -4.92 -11.95
N ILE A 75 -5.06 -3.98 -12.86
CA ILE A 75 -5.47 -4.30 -14.23
C ILE A 75 -4.37 -3.87 -15.19
N ASN A 76 -3.89 -4.83 -15.98
CA ASN A 76 -3.00 -4.54 -17.08
C ASN A 76 -3.80 -4.05 -18.29
N LYS A 77 -3.68 -2.77 -18.64
CA LYS A 77 -4.29 -2.20 -19.85
C LYS A 77 -3.29 -1.97 -20.98
N PHE A 78 -2.05 -2.46 -20.84
CA PHE A 78 -1.08 -2.47 -21.94
C PHE A 78 -1.53 -3.46 -23.02
N ASP A 79 -1.09 -3.25 -24.25
CA ASP A 79 -1.33 -4.16 -25.37
C ASP A 79 -0.45 -5.42 -25.35
N TYR A 80 0.26 -5.68 -24.25
CA TYR A 80 1.14 -6.82 -24.01
C TYR A 80 1.17 -7.23 -22.53
N ASN A 81 1.70 -8.43 -22.26
CA ASN A 81 1.91 -8.94 -20.90
C ASN A 81 2.98 -8.14 -20.16
N ILE A 82 2.77 -7.92 -18.86
CA ILE A 82 3.71 -7.15 -18.04
C ILE A 82 4.24 -7.98 -16.87
N LEU A 83 5.45 -7.66 -16.44
CA LEU A 83 6.04 -8.16 -15.21
C LEU A 83 6.09 -7.02 -14.20
N ILE A 84 5.40 -7.16 -13.09
CA ILE A 84 5.41 -6.20 -11.99
C ILE A 84 6.37 -6.68 -10.90
N LYS A 85 7.25 -5.77 -10.48
CA LYS A 85 8.14 -5.95 -9.33
C LYS A 85 7.91 -4.83 -8.33
N PHE A 86 7.65 -5.22 -7.09
CA PHE A 86 7.55 -4.28 -5.99
C PHE A 86 8.89 -4.18 -5.28
N GLY A 87 9.29 -2.95 -5.01
CA GLY A 87 10.55 -2.59 -4.40
C GLY A 87 10.37 -1.74 -3.15
N SER A 88 11.51 -1.43 -2.53
CA SER A 88 11.60 -0.55 -1.37
C SER A 88 12.14 0.80 -1.82
N GLU A 89 11.72 1.88 -1.17
CA GLU A 89 12.43 3.15 -1.34
C GLU A 89 13.73 3.11 -0.50
N ILE A 90 14.82 3.45 -1.18
CA ILE A 90 16.13 3.67 -0.57
C ILE A 90 16.38 5.17 -0.62
N GLU A 91 16.46 5.79 0.56
CA GLU A 91 16.86 7.18 0.71
C GLU A 91 18.12 7.20 1.58
N ASP A 92 19.18 7.89 1.12
CA ASP A 92 20.47 8.00 1.82
C ASP A 92 21.03 6.65 2.33
N ASP A 93 21.06 5.64 1.45
CA ASP A 93 21.50 4.26 1.71
C ASP A 93 20.72 3.52 2.81
N LYS A 94 19.56 4.05 3.22
CA LYS A 94 18.66 3.41 4.19
C LYS A 94 17.40 2.93 3.50
N ILE A 95 17.07 1.66 3.73
CA ILE A 95 15.76 1.10 3.34
C ILE A 95 14.73 1.67 4.32
N LEU A 96 13.85 2.55 3.82
CA LEU A 96 12.83 3.20 4.64
C LEU A 96 11.64 2.29 4.96
N GLY A 97 11.48 1.20 4.20
CA GLY A 97 10.45 0.19 4.36
C GLY A 97 10.37 -0.66 3.09
N SER A 98 10.28 -1.99 3.25
CA SER A 98 10.25 -2.92 2.12
C SER A 98 8.95 -3.72 2.13
N LEU A 99 8.02 -3.37 1.26
CA LEU A 99 6.88 -4.26 0.99
C LEU A 99 7.39 -5.46 0.18
N ARG A 100 7.26 -6.65 0.75
CA ARG A 100 7.59 -7.90 0.08
C ARG A 100 6.36 -8.35 -0.69
N ILE A 101 6.42 -8.21 -2.01
CA ILE A 101 5.46 -8.82 -2.93
C ILE A 101 6.27 -9.68 -3.91
N PRO A 102 5.84 -10.92 -4.21
CA PRO A 102 6.41 -11.70 -5.29
C PRO A 102 6.39 -10.92 -6.61
N SER A 103 7.31 -11.22 -7.53
CA SER A 103 7.16 -10.69 -8.89
C SER A 103 5.94 -11.35 -9.55
N ILE A 104 5.14 -10.57 -10.28
CA ILE A 104 3.86 -11.02 -10.82
C ILE A 104 3.86 -10.76 -12.32
N ILE A 105 3.57 -11.79 -13.10
CA ILE A 105 3.21 -11.63 -14.51
C ILE A 105 1.70 -11.39 -14.55
N ILE A 106 1.30 -10.35 -15.27
CA ILE A 106 -0.11 -10.02 -15.51
C ILE A 106 -0.31 -10.02 -17.01
N GLU A 107 -1.19 -10.89 -17.50
CA GLU A 107 -1.53 -10.99 -18.91
C GLU A 107 -2.22 -9.70 -19.37
N LYS A 108 -2.20 -9.45 -20.68
CA LYS A 108 -2.95 -8.33 -21.28
C LYS A 108 -4.43 -8.42 -20.86
N ASP A 109 -5.00 -7.28 -20.46
CA ASP A 109 -6.39 -7.12 -20.01
C ASP A 109 -6.77 -7.95 -18.77
N GLU A 110 -5.81 -8.60 -18.11
CA GLU A 110 -6.04 -9.36 -16.87
C GLU A 110 -6.21 -8.40 -15.68
N LEU A 111 -7.25 -8.65 -14.89
CA LEU A 111 -7.39 -8.14 -13.53
C LEU A 111 -6.80 -9.15 -12.55
N LYS A 112 -5.75 -8.75 -11.83
CA LYS A 112 -5.21 -9.48 -10.68
C LYS A 112 -5.78 -8.90 -9.40
N GLU A 113 -6.68 -9.64 -8.77
CA GLU A 113 -7.27 -9.24 -7.49
C GLU A 113 -6.46 -9.74 -6.29
N ASN A 114 -6.54 -9.00 -5.19
CA ASN A 114 -5.99 -9.37 -3.88
C ASN A 114 -4.49 -9.74 -3.92
N VAL A 115 -3.71 -9.00 -4.71
CA VAL A 115 -2.26 -9.09 -4.70
C VAL A 115 -1.76 -8.73 -3.30
N LEU A 116 -1.23 -9.73 -2.58
CA LEU A 116 -0.83 -9.59 -1.18
C LEU A 116 0.65 -9.20 -1.06
N GLY A 117 0.89 -8.05 -0.45
CA GLY A 117 2.19 -7.61 0.04
C GLY A 117 2.27 -7.61 1.55
N TYR A 118 3.47 -7.77 2.09
CA TYR A 118 3.67 -7.61 3.53
C TYR A 118 4.99 -6.95 3.89
N VAL A 119 5.01 -6.26 5.02
CA VAL A 119 6.21 -5.63 5.58
C VAL A 119 6.28 -5.92 7.08
N GLN A 120 7.50 -6.09 7.61
CA GLN A 120 7.69 -6.28 9.05
C GLN A 120 7.51 -4.95 9.78
N LEU A 121 6.71 -4.97 10.85
CA LEU A 121 6.35 -3.78 11.62
C LEU A 121 7.56 -2.97 12.12
N GLY A 122 8.61 -3.64 12.60
CA GLY A 122 9.81 -2.98 13.14
C GLY A 122 10.58 -2.12 12.12
N LYS A 123 10.19 -2.14 10.84
CA LYS A 123 10.80 -1.35 9.77
C LYS A 123 9.98 -0.14 9.35
N LEU A 124 8.76 0.01 9.84
CA LEU A 124 7.86 1.10 9.43
C LEU A 124 7.90 2.25 10.42
N LYS A 125 7.94 3.48 9.90
CA LYS A 125 7.79 4.73 10.66
C LYS A 125 6.66 5.54 10.05
N TYR A 126 5.43 5.47 10.60
CA TYR A 126 4.24 6.28 10.24
C TYR A 126 3.85 6.31 8.74
N SER A 127 4.58 5.59 7.88
CA SER A 127 4.43 5.62 6.44
C SER A 127 4.99 4.34 5.82
N LEU A 128 4.32 3.88 4.76
CA LEU A 128 4.74 2.79 3.90
C LEU A 128 5.15 3.38 2.56
N PHE A 129 6.44 3.26 2.28
CA PHE A 129 6.96 3.53 0.96
C PHE A 129 6.95 2.26 0.12
N MET A 130 6.51 2.39 -1.12
CA MET A 130 6.44 1.30 -2.08
C MET A 130 6.89 1.78 -3.44
N GLU A 131 7.84 1.05 -4.01
CA GLU A 131 8.22 1.25 -5.40
C GLU A 131 7.56 0.17 -6.26
N VAL A 132 6.99 0.55 -7.39
CA VAL A 132 6.40 -0.39 -8.35
C VAL A 132 7.08 -0.19 -9.69
N LYS A 133 7.87 -1.19 -10.09
CA LYS A 133 8.52 -1.24 -11.39
C LYS A 133 7.79 -2.21 -12.28
N ILE A 134 7.36 -1.71 -13.44
CA ILE A 134 6.69 -2.49 -14.46
C ILE A 134 7.66 -2.69 -15.59
N PHE A 135 7.86 -3.94 -15.97
CA PHE A 135 8.69 -4.34 -17.08
C PHE A 135 7.83 -4.89 -18.20
N ASN A 136 8.37 -4.89 -19.42
CA ASN A 136 7.88 -5.81 -20.44
C ASN A 136 7.96 -7.26 -19.94
N GLU A 137 7.20 -8.17 -20.56
CA GLU A 137 7.16 -9.59 -20.19
C GLU A 137 8.54 -10.24 -20.03
N ALA A 138 9.50 -9.88 -20.90
CA ALA A 138 10.87 -10.39 -20.86
C ALA A 138 11.71 -9.87 -19.65
N GLY A 139 11.22 -8.90 -18.88
CA GLY A 139 11.92 -8.30 -17.75
C GLY A 139 13.13 -7.44 -18.13
N THR A 140 13.28 -7.08 -19.41
CA THR A 140 14.47 -6.42 -19.96
C THR A 140 14.38 -4.91 -19.98
N LYS A 141 13.17 -4.35 -20.02
CA LYS A 141 12.94 -2.91 -20.11
C LYS A 141 11.89 -2.49 -19.10
N ILE A 142 12.22 -1.48 -18.29
CA ILE A 142 11.26 -0.80 -17.43
C ILE A 142 10.36 0.08 -18.32
N VAL A 143 9.05 -0.14 -18.25
CA VAL A 143 8.03 0.64 -18.97
C VAL A 143 7.33 1.66 -18.07
N ARG A 144 7.28 1.40 -16.75
CA ARG A 144 6.83 2.34 -15.71
C ARG A 144 7.64 2.14 -14.42
N ASP A 145 7.88 3.23 -13.71
CA ASP A 145 8.53 3.25 -12.40
C ASP A 145 7.78 4.24 -11.51
N LEU A 146 7.06 3.68 -10.54
CA LEU A 146 6.13 4.39 -9.66
C LEU A 146 6.67 4.35 -8.23
N GLY A 147 6.55 5.45 -7.51
CA GLY A 147 6.82 5.54 -6.08
C GLY A 147 5.58 5.99 -5.34
N PHE A 148 5.15 5.22 -4.36
CA PHE A 148 4.03 5.52 -3.50
C PHE A 148 4.51 5.72 -2.07
N ASN A 149 3.97 6.73 -1.41
CA ASN A 149 4.17 6.97 0.01
C ASN A 149 2.81 7.05 0.68
N VAL A 150 2.48 6.07 1.52
CA VAL A 150 1.20 5.99 2.21
C VAL A 150 1.43 6.24 3.68
N LYS A 151 1.01 7.40 4.20
CA LYS A 151 1.07 7.74 5.62
C LYS A 151 -0.14 7.19 6.37
N PHE A 152 0.08 6.67 7.58
CA PHE A 152 -0.94 6.09 8.46
C PHE A 152 -0.60 6.32 9.95
N PHE A 153 -1.60 6.19 10.82
CA PHE A 153 -1.41 6.33 12.28
C PHE A 153 -0.59 5.18 12.87
N HIS A 154 0.14 5.45 13.96
CA HIS A 154 1.11 4.52 14.55
C HIS A 154 0.59 3.67 15.70
N GLU A 155 -0.68 3.82 16.07
CA GLU A 155 -1.29 3.00 17.11
C GLU A 155 -2.13 1.92 16.43
N PHE A 156 -1.48 0.79 16.14
CA PHE A 156 -2.13 -0.52 16.07
C PHE A 156 -1.76 -1.26 17.35
#